data_AF-A0A5N7ATP6-F1
#
_entry.id   AF-A0A5N7ATP6-F1
#
_cell.length_a   1.000
_cell.length_b   1.000
_cell.length_c   1.000
_cell.angle_alpha   90.00
_cell.angle_beta   90.00
_cell.angle_gamma   90.00
#
_symmetry.space_group_name_H-M   'P 1'
#
loop_
_entity.id
_entity.type
_entity.pdbx_description
1 polymer ?
#
loop_
_entity_poly.entity_id
_entity_poly.type
_entity_poly.pdbx_seq_one_letter_code
_entity_poly.pdbx_strand_id
1 'polypeptide(L)'
;MDTVNTPLKPRRRSTASAFDADRKRTLKEAGLRVEEHTNLVGIYLDLDSWTNTQDAGDVILASRRELERRMTVAEARYANPRGKPRDHRIRVYWGFPSEAQTAEEVFKEAWIYNLAFADVLDKGLGFGLPALLDGCCIVDTLCPGHRLQCVENVSVTDVGYCSWKQFLSMVKPVFPNNDSSGAFGEI
;
A
#
# COMPACT_ATOMS: atom_id res chain seq x y z
N MET A 1 39.73 -12.91 -7.92
CA MET A 1 38.64 -13.86 -7.64
C MET A 1 37.47 -13.03 -7.18
N ASP A 2 36.52 -12.83 -8.09
CA ASP A 2 35.36 -11.97 -7.93
C ASP A 2 34.40 -12.53 -6.88
N THR A 3 34.25 -11.82 -5.77
CA THR A 3 33.10 -12.00 -4.87
C THR A 3 31.88 -11.44 -5.58
N VAL A 4 31.11 -12.34 -6.20
CA VAL A 4 29.80 -12.04 -6.79
C VAL A 4 28.89 -11.55 -5.69
N ASN A 5 28.82 -10.22 -5.55
CA ASN A 5 27.84 -9.49 -4.76
C ASN A 5 26.49 -9.65 -5.47
N THR A 6 25.85 -10.80 -5.26
CA THR A 6 24.48 -11.00 -5.74
C THR A 6 23.62 -9.99 -4.99
N PRO A 7 22.93 -9.05 -5.67
CA PRO A 7 21.99 -8.18 -4.98
C PRO A 7 20.97 -9.11 -4.32
N LEU A 8 20.85 -9.03 -3.00
CA LEU A 8 19.81 -9.70 -2.24
C LEU A 8 18.49 -9.10 -2.72
N LYS A 9 17.93 -9.62 -3.81
CA LYS A 9 16.52 -9.42 -4.15
C LYS A 9 15.74 -9.76 -2.88
N PRO A 10 14.82 -8.90 -2.41
CA PRO A 10 14.02 -9.21 -1.25
C PRO A 10 13.42 -10.59 -1.46
N ARG A 11 13.79 -11.54 -0.60
CA ARG A 11 13.16 -12.85 -0.53
C ARG A 11 11.67 -12.56 -0.44
N ARG A 12 10.88 -13.02 -1.42
CA ARG A 12 9.41 -13.04 -1.36
C ARG A 12 9.05 -13.37 0.09
N ARG A 13 8.37 -12.46 0.80
CA ARG A 13 7.85 -12.72 2.13
C ARG A 13 6.94 -13.94 1.99
N SER A 14 7.48 -15.12 2.26
CA SER A 14 6.68 -16.33 2.44
C SER A 14 6.03 -16.14 3.79
N THR A 15 4.82 -15.60 3.79
CA THR A 15 3.93 -15.60 4.96
C THR A 15 3.91 -17.01 5.56
N ALA A 16 4.02 -17.11 6.89
CA ALA A 16 4.32 -18.38 7.57
C ALA A 16 3.18 -19.42 7.52
N SER A 17 1.95 -19.02 7.16
CA SER A 17 0.79 -19.91 6.99
C SER A 17 -0.20 -19.34 5.99
N ALA A 18 -0.84 -20.18 5.17
CA ALA A 18 -2.01 -19.80 4.39
C ALA A 18 -3.11 -19.22 5.31
N PHE A 19 -3.90 -18.25 4.82
CA PHE A 19 -5.02 -17.72 5.58
C PHE A 19 -5.98 -18.85 5.95
N ASP A 20 -6.28 -18.97 7.24
CA ASP A 20 -7.35 -19.84 7.72
C ASP A 20 -8.72 -19.32 7.22
N ALA A 21 -9.71 -20.21 7.20
CA ALA A 21 -11.02 -19.92 6.60
C ALA A 21 -11.77 -18.79 7.32
N ASP A 22 -11.56 -18.65 8.63
CA ASP A 22 -12.26 -17.67 9.46
C ASP A 22 -11.67 -16.27 9.25
N ARG A 23 -10.34 -16.15 9.22
CA ARG A 23 -9.67 -14.91 8.85
C ARG A 23 -10.05 -14.47 7.44
N LYS A 24 -10.08 -15.38 6.46
CA LYS A 24 -10.54 -15.07 5.09
C LYS A 24 -11.94 -14.50 5.10
N ARG A 25 -12.85 -15.08 5.88
CA ARG A 25 -14.23 -14.63 6.00
C ARG A 25 -14.29 -13.23 6.56
N THR A 26 -13.62 -12.96 7.69
CA THR A 26 -13.56 -11.64 8.32
C THR A 26 -13.07 -10.56 7.36
N LEU A 27 -11.98 -10.81 6.63
CA LEU A 27 -11.43 -9.83 5.68
C LEU A 27 -12.35 -9.65 4.46
N LYS A 28 -12.95 -10.72 3.92
CA LYS A 28 -13.93 -10.64 2.82
C LYS A 28 -15.20 -9.90 3.25
N GLU A 29 -15.68 -10.11 4.48
CA GLU A 29 -16.83 -9.40 5.07
C GLU A 29 -16.55 -7.90 5.18
N ALA A 30 -15.33 -7.50 5.54
CA ALA A 30 -14.86 -6.11 5.48
C ALA A 30 -14.68 -5.55 4.04
N GLY A 31 -14.91 -6.39 3.01
CA GLY A 31 -14.83 -6.02 1.60
C GLY A 31 -13.44 -6.11 0.98
N LEU A 32 -12.44 -6.63 1.71
CA LEU A 32 -11.07 -6.76 1.20
C LEU A 32 -10.98 -7.86 0.13
N ARG A 33 -10.14 -7.63 -0.88
CA ARG A 33 -9.81 -8.66 -1.87
C ARG A 33 -8.77 -9.59 -1.26
N VAL A 34 -9.04 -10.88 -1.20
CA VAL A 34 -8.15 -11.85 -0.57
C VAL A 34 -7.85 -12.96 -1.58
N GLU A 35 -6.58 -13.16 -1.94
CA GLU A 35 -6.17 -14.25 -2.80
C GLU A 35 -5.89 -15.52 -1.99
N GLU A 36 -6.47 -16.64 -2.42
CA GLU A 36 -6.60 -17.84 -1.59
C GLU A 36 -5.31 -18.67 -1.46
N HIS A 37 -4.35 -18.43 -2.36
CA HIS A 37 -3.15 -19.27 -2.54
C HIS A 37 -1.83 -18.54 -2.18
N THR A 38 -1.84 -17.22 -2.09
CA THR A 38 -0.63 -16.38 -1.99
C THR A 38 -0.61 -15.49 -0.75
N ASN A 39 -1.67 -15.52 0.07
CA ASN A 39 -1.88 -14.61 1.21
C ASN A 39 -1.79 -13.12 0.83
N LEU A 40 -2.12 -12.81 -0.42
CA LEU A 40 -2.21 -11.44 -0.88
C LEU A 40 -3.55 -10.86 -0.44
N VAL A 41 -3.49 -9.70 0.20
CA VAL A 41 -4.64 -8.85 0.46
C VAL A 41 -4.57 -7.66 -0.47
N GLY A 42 -5.74 -7.26 -0.96
CA GLY A 42 -5.94 -6.16 -1.87
C GLY A 42 -6.95 -5.17 -1.32
N ILE A 43 -6.55 -3.91 -1.22
CA ILE A 43 -7.45 -2.80 -0.90
C ILE A 43 -7.64 -1.93 -2.14
N TYR A 44 -8.80 -1.28 -2.23
CA TYR A 44 -9.10 -0.25 -3.20
C TYR A 44 -9.29 1.07 -2.48
N LEU A 45 -8.57 2.09 -2.92
CA LEU A 45 -8.70 3.46 -2.47
C LEU A 45 -9.40 4.25 -3.58
N ASP A 46 -10.50 4.91 -3.24
CA ASP A 46 -11.13 5.85 -4.16
C ASP A 46 -10.45 7.20 -3.89
N LEU A 47 -9.68 7.73 -4.83
CA LEU A 47 -8.93 8.98 -4.74
C LEU A 47 -9.77 10.16 -5.25
N ASP A 48 -9.30 11.37 -5.01
CA ASP A 48 -9.97 12.57 -5.49
C ASP A 48 -9.98 12.62 -7.04
N SER A 49 -11.02 13.19 -7.63
CA SER A 49 -11.17 13.24 -9.10
C SER A 49 -10.11 14.10 -9.81
N TRP A 50 -9.39 14.93 -9.06
CA TRP A 50 -8.34 15.82 -9.55
C TRP A 50 -6.94 15.23 -9.39
N THR A 51 -6.80 14.02 -8.86
CA THR A 51 -5.50 13.32 -8.79
C THR A 51 -4.99 13.04 -10.21
N ASN A 52 -3.77 13.48 -10.50
CA ASN A 52 -3.06 13.16 -11.73
C ASN A 52 -2.55 11.72 -11.70
N THR A 53 -3.23 10.82 -12.42
CA THR A 53 -2.89 9.40 -12.43
C THR A 53 -1.57 9.06 -13.14
N GLN A 54 -0.99 10.01 -13.86
CA GLN A 54 0.33 9.85 -14.52
C GLN A 54 1.48 10.25 -13.60
N ASP A 55 1.19 10.92 -12.49
CA ASP A 55 2.18 11.30 -11.48
C ASP A 55 2.06 10.35 -10.28
N ALA A 56 3.07 9.48 -10.12
CA ALA A 56 3.10 8.55 -9.00
C ALA A 56 3.12 9.29 -7.65
N GLY A 57 3.77 10.46 -7.56
CA GLY A 57 3.79 11.26 -6.34
C GLY A 57 2.39 11.71 -5.93
N ASP A 58 1.60 12.20 -6.88
CA ASP A 58 0.23 12.63 -6.61
C ASP A 58 -0.68 11.44 -6.23
N VAL A 59 -0.52 10.29 -6.89
CA VAL A 59 -1.26 9.06 -6.54
C VAL A 59 -0.91 8.55 -5.14
N ILE A 60 0.36 8.55 -4.75
CA ILE A 60 0.82 8.13 -3.42
C ILE A 60 0.32 9.11 -2.35
N LEU A 61 0.38 10.42 -2.60
CA LEU A 61 -0.13 11.45 -1.70
C LEU A 61 -1.65 11.36 -1.51
N ALA A 62 -2.40 11.23 -2.61
CA ALA A 62 -3.85 11.07 -2.55
C ALA A 62 -4.26 9.76 -1.85
N SER A 63 -3.50 8.67 -2.08
CA SER A 63 -3.70 7.40 -1.36
C SER A 63 -3.50 7.58 0.15
N ARG A 64 -2.50 8.37 0.58
CA ARG A 64 -2.27 8.67 1.99
C ARG A 64 -3.46 9.36 2.64
N ARG A 65 -4.03 10.37 1.99
CA ARG A 65 -5.23 11.10 2.48
C ARG A 65 -6.44 10.19 2.61
N GLU A 66 -6.67 9.31 1.62
CA GLU A 66 -7.78 8.36 1.67
C GLU A 66 -7.56 7.27 2.74
N LEU A 67 -6.33 6.80 2.95
CA LEU A 67 -5.99 5.91 4.07
C LEU A 67 -6.27 6.59 5.41
N GLU A 68 -5.79 7.82 5.59
CA GLU A 68 -6.03 8.62 6.80
C GLU A 68 -7.53 8.77 7.06
N ARG A 69 -8.30 9.18 6.05
CA ARG A 69 -9.77 9.29 6.14
C ARG A 69 -10.43 7.99 6.60
N ARG A 70 -9.98 6.83 6.11
CA ARG A 70 -10.55 5.53 6.52
C ARG A 70 -10.16 5.08 7.91
N MET A 71 -9.03 5.56 8.41
CA MET A 71 -8.52 5.26 9.75
C MET A 71 -9.09 6.21 10.81
N THR A 72 -9.50 7.43 10.43
CA THR A 72 -9.97 8.47 11.37
C THR A 72 -11.46 8.78 11.29
N VAL A 73 -12.14 8.53 10.15
CA VAL A 73 -13.55 8.90 9.96
C VAL A 73 -14.47 7.70 10.20
N ALA A 74 -15.40 7.86 11.14
CA ALA A 74 -16.32 6.83 11.58
C ALA A 74 -17.30 6.32 10.50
N GLU A 75 -17.56 7.08 9.45
CA GLU A 75 -18.51 6.69 8.39
C GLU A 75 -17.93 5.72 7.36
N ALA A 76 -16.60 5.67 7.18
CA ALA A 76 -15.96 4.80 6.17
C ALA A 76 -15.22 3.57 6.77
N ARG A 77 -14.85 3.62 8.06
CA ARG A 77 -14.32 2.51 8.92
C ARG A 77 -13.73 1.31 8.17
N TYR A 78 -12.50 1.44 7.67
CA TYR A 78 -11.73 0.33 7.06
C TYR A 78 -12.45 -0.48 5.97
N ALA A 79 -13.59 -0.01 5.46
CA ALA A 79 -14.35 -0.72 4.46
C ALA A 79 -13.71 -0.51 3.09
N ASN A 80 -13.70 -1.55 2.28
CA ASN A 80 -13.31 -1.44 0.89
C ASN A 80 -14.52 -0.99 0.04
N PRO A 81 -14.42 0.07 -0.78
CA PRO A 81 -15.52 0.54 -1.61
C PRO A 81 -15.95 -0.55 -2.59
N ARG A 82 -17.27 -0.77 -2.68
CA ARG A 82 -17.89 -1.71 -3.61
C ARG A 82 -18.56 -0.93 -4.75
N GLY A 83 -18.68 -1.55 -5.93
CA GLY A 83 -19.31 -0.92 -7.09
C GLY A 83 -18.44 0.17 -7.74
N LYS A 84 -19.01 0.97 -8.64
CA LYS A 84 -18.26 2.06 -9.29
C LYS A 84 -17.97 3.19 -8.28
N PRO A 85 -16.79 3.83 -8.33
CA PRO A 85 -16.53 5.02 -7.52
C PRO A 85 -17.63 6.07 -7.76
N ARG A 86 -18.08 6.72 -6.68
CA ARG A 86 -18.97 7.89 -6.79
C ARG A 86 -18.17 9.11 -7.23
N ASP A 87 -18.87 10.12 -7.72
CA ASP A 87 -18.32 11.48 -7.92
C ASP A 87 -17.04 11.53 -8.78
N HIS A 88 -16.95 10.66 -9.80
CA HIS A 88 -15.80 10.58 -10.70
C HIS A 88 -14.45 10.30 -10.01
N ARG A 89 -14.47 9.74 -8.79
CA ARG A 89 -13.27 9.35 -8.06
C ARG A 89 -12.46 8.30 -8.81
N ILE A 90 -11.14 8.40 -8.70
CA ILE A 90 -10.19 7.48 -9.33
C ILE A 90 -9.97 6.30 -8.41
N ARG A 91 -10.09 5.06 -8.88
CA ARG A 91 -9.84 3.88 -8.04
C ARG A 91 -8.42 3.38 -8.19
N VAL A 92 -7.69 3.29 -7.09
CA VAL A 92 -6.34 2.74 -7.02
C VAL A 92 -6.34 1.45 -6.22
N TYR A 93 -5.66 0.44 -6.75
CA TYR A 93 -5.44 -0.85 -6.13
C TYR A 93 -4.10 -0.87 -5.41
N TRP A 94 -4.11 -1.40 -4.19
CA TRP A 94 -2.91 -1.75 -3.42
C TRP A 94 -2.98 -3.23 -3.10
N GLY A 95 -1.97 -4.00 -3.49
CA GLY A 95 -1.90 -5.45 -3.25
C GLY A 95 -0.61 -5.85 -2.58
N PHE A 96 -0.67 -6.57 -1.46
CA PHE A 96 0.52 -6.96 -0.70
C PHE A 96 0.29 -8.22 0.15
N PRO A 97 1.37 -8.97 0.49
CA PRO A 97 1.27 -10.08 1.43
C PRO A 97 1.03 -9.53 2.84
N SER A 98 0.07 -10.11 3.55
CA SER A 98 -0.38 -9.59 4.85
C SER A 98 -0.56 -10.70 5.88
N GLU A 99 -0.18 -10.48 7.13
CA GLU A 99 -0.49 -11.39 8.26
C GLU A 99 -1.59 -10.83 9.19
N ALA A 100 -2.15 -9.67 8.85
CA ALA A 100 -3.25 -9.00 9.53
C ALA A 100 -4.54 -9.84 9.67
N GLN A 101 -5.06 -9.91 10.90
CA GLN A 101 -6.30 -10.61 11.23
C GLN A 101 -7.54 -9.73 11.02
N THR A 102 -7.35 -8.42 11.07
CA THR A 102 -8.42 -7.42 10.99
C THR A 102 -8.23 -6.49 9.81
N ALA A 103 -9.32 -5.85 9.37
CA ALA A 103 -9.23 -4.80 8.36
C ALA A 103 -8.36 -3.64 8.83
N GLU A 104 -8.46 -3.24 10.11
CA GLU A 104 -7.62 -2.19 10.70
C GLU A 104 -6.11 -2.47 10.49
N GLU A 105 -5.67 -3.68 10.80
CA GLU A 105 -4.27 -4.09 10.61
C GLU A 105 -3.87 -4.08 9.13
N VAL A 106 -4.75 -4.49 8.21
CA VAL A 106 -4.50 -4.40 6.76
C VAL A 106 -4.29 -2.95 6.32
N PHE A 107 -5.12 -2.02 6.81
CA PHE A 107 -4.97 -0.60 6.48
C PHE A 107 -3.72 0.02 7.12
N LYS A 108 -3.33 -0.41 8.32
CA LYS A 108 -2.04 -0.05 8.94
C LYS A 108 -0.85 -0.56 8.11
N GLU A 109 -0.92 -1.78 7.59
CA GLU A 109 0.12 -2.29 6.68
C GLU A 109 0.19 -1.49 5.37
N ALA A 110 -0.97 -1.16 4.77
CA ALA A 110 -1.03 -0.30 3.59
C ALA A 110 -0.43 1.10 3.85
N TRP A 111 -0.67 1.67 5.04
CA TRP A 111 -0.07 2.93 5.47
C TRP A 111 1.46 2.87 5.49
N ILE A 112 2.05 1.78 6.00
CA ILE A 112 3.50 1.59 6.01
C ILE A 112 4.06 1.51 4.59
N TYR A 113 3.39 0.77 3.70
CA TYR A 113 3.79 0.71 2.29
C TYR A 113 3.70 2.07 1.60
N ASN A 114 2.66 2.86 1.91
CA ASN A 114 2.53 4.22 1.41
C ASN A 114 3.69 5.11 1.87
N LEU A 115 4.08 5.05 3.15
CA LEU A 115 5.25 5.78 3.66
C LEU A 115 6.54 5.38 2.94
N ALA A 116 6.71 4.11 2.60
CA ALA A 116 7.90 3.65 1.88
C ALA A 116 7.96 4.19 0.44
N PHE A 117 6.85 4.15 -0.29
CA PHE A 117 6.79 4.78 -1.62
C PHE A 117 7.03 6.30 -1.54
N ALA A 118 6.44 6.98 -0.54
CA ALA A 118 6.64 8.41 -0.34
C ALA A 118 8.11 8.75 -0.05
N ASP A 119 8.77 8.00 0.83
CA ASP A 119 10.19 8.23 1.14
C ASP A 119 11.10 7.99 -0.08
N VAL A 120 10.75 7.04 -0.95
CA VAL A 120 11.45 6.84 -2.23
C VAL A 120 11.33 8.08 -3.12
N LEU A 121 10.11 8.61 -3.27
CA LEU A 121 9.83 9.81 -4.07
C LEU A 121 10.54 11.05 -3.51
N ASP A 122 10.48 11.24 -2.18
CA ASP A 122 11.07 12.38 -1.47
C ASP A 122 12.60 12.43 -1.65
N LYS A 123 13.25 11.28 -1.81
CA LYS A 123 14.69 11.16 -2.07
C LYS A 123 15.04 11.24 -3.57
N GLY A 124 14.08 11.59 -4.42
CA GLY A 124 14.29 11.97 -5.81
C GLY A 124 14.27 10.80 -6.80
N LEU A 125 13.87 9.60 -6.39
CA LEU A 125 13.65 8.49 -7.33
C LEU A 125 12.23 8.56 -7.88
N GLY A 126 12.11 9.05 -9.12
CA GLY A 126 10.86 9.00 -9.88
C GLY A 126 10.57 7.58 -10.38
N PHE A 127 9.31 7.19 -10.34
CA PHE A 127 8.80 5.96 -10.94
C PHE A 127 7.40 6.18 -11.51
N GLY A 128 7.02 5.37 -12.50
CA GLY A 128 5.68 5.28 -13.06
C GLY A 128 4.81 4.22 -12.36
N LEU A 129 3.50 4.26 -12.62
CA LEU A 129 2.56 3.22 -12.19
C LEU A 129 2.17 2.33 -13.38
N PRO A 130 2.03 1.00 -13.20
CA PRO A 130 2.06 0.27 -11.92
C PRO A 130 3.47 0.07 -11.35
N ALA A 131 3.59 0.16 -10.02
CA ALA A 131 4.87 0.02 -9.30
C ALA A 131 4.83 -1.13 -8.29
N LEU A 132 5.94 -1.85 -8.14
CA LEU A 132 6.14 -2.96 -7.20
C LEU A 132 7.29 -2.65 -6.25
N LEU A 133 6.94 -2.40 -4.98
CA LEU A 133 7.89 -2.10 -3.91
C LEU A 133 8.45 -3.38 -3.28
N ASP A 134 9.78 -3.47 -3.22
CA ASP A 134 10.55 -4.58 -2.64
C ASP A 134 10.07 -5.97 -3.12
N GLY A 135 9.53 -6.05 -4.34
CA GLY A 135 8.98 -7.29 -4.89
C GLY A 135 7.72 -7.82 -4.19
N CYS A 136 7.05 -7.02 -3.36
CA CYS A 136 5.95 -7.50 -2.50
C CYS A 136 4.67 -6.65 -2.52
N CYS A 137 4.75 -5.33 -2.62
CA CYS A 137 3.58 -4.46 -2.60
C CYS A 137 3.40 -3.78 -3.96
N ILE A 138 2.29 -4.04 -4.63
CA ILE A 138 1.93 -3.41 -5.91
C ILE A 138 0.95 -2.26 -5.69
N VAL A 139 1.16 -1.16 -6.42
CA VAL A 139 0.24 -0.03 -6.55
C VAL A 139 -0.14 0.13 -8.02
N ASP A 140 -1.43 0.24 -8.31
CA ASP A 140 -1.93 0.32 -9.68
C ASP A 140 -3.21 1.19 -9.78
N THR A 141 -3.27 2.11 -10.74
CA THR A 141 -4.45 2.93 -11.04
C THR A 141 -5.45 2.22 -11.96
N LEU A 142 -5.04 1.14 -12.62
CA LEU A 142 -5.86 0.34 -13.52
C LEU A 142 -5.97 -1.08 -12.92
N CYS A 143 -7.11 -1.41 -12.30
CA CYS A 143 -7.34 -2.70 -11.62
C CYS A 143 -6.68 -3.95 -12.25
N PRO A 144 -6.35 -5.00 -11.46
CA PRO A 144 -5.74 -6.24 -11.97
C PRO A 144 -6.56 -6.86 -13.10
N GLY A 145 -6.03 -6.84 -14.32
CA GLY A 145 -6.71 -7.34 -15.52
C GLY A 145 -6.40 -6.57 -16.80
N HIS A 146 -5.92 -5.33 -16.71
CA HIS A 146 -5.24 -4.69 -17.84
C HIS A 146 -3.88 -5.37 -18.04
N ARG A 147 -3.50 -5.61 -19.31
CA ARG A 147 -2.16 -6.13 -19.65
C ARG A 147 -1.13 -5.16 -19.08
N LEU A 148 -0.51 -5.53 -17.96
CA LEU A 148 0.54 -4.75 -17.30
C LEU A 148 1.66 -4.53 -18.32
N GLN A 149 1.67 -3.37 -18.96
CA GLN A 149 2.80 -2.92 -19.77
C GLN A 149 3.85 -2.44 -18.78
N CYS A 150 4.76 -3.32 -18.41
CA CYS A 150 5.91 -3.06 -17.53
C CYS A 150 5.52 -2.58 -16.11
N VAL A 151 5.69 -3.46 -15.10
CA VAL A 151 5.63 -3.04 -13.70
C VAL A 151 7.00 -2.50 -13.30
N GLU A 152 7.05 -1.26 -12.85
CA GLU A 152 8.29 -0.66 -12.37
C GLU A 152 8.68 -1.24 -11.00
N ASN A 153 9.94 -1.65 -10.85
CA ASN A 153 10.43 -2.16 -9.58
C ASN A 153 10.99 -1.00 -8.78
N VAL A 154 10.48 -0.84 -7.57
CA VAL A 154 10.89 0.18 -6.62
C VAL A 154 11.45 -0.53 -5.39
N SER A 155 12.54 -0.02 -4.81
CA SER A 155 13.09 -0.59 -3.59
C SER A 155 13.42 0.48 -2.57
N VAL A 156 13.17 0.21 -1.29
CA VAL A 156 13.71 1.06 -0.21
C VAL A 156 15.24 1.05 -0.21
N THR A 157 15.85 0.02 -0.79
CA THR A 157 17.31 -0.05 -0.95
C THR A 157 17.85 0.97 -1.93
N ASP A 158 17.03 1.40 -2.89
CA ASP A 158 17.45 2.39 -3.88
C ASP A 158 17.64 3.77 -3.23
N VAL A 159 17.05 3.97 -2.05
CA VAL A 159 17.11 5.22 -1.27
C VAL A 159 17.85 5.10 0.06
N GLY A 160 18.77 4.13 0.14
CA GLY A 160 19.80 4.05 1.18
C GLY A 160 19.49 3.16 2.39
N TYR A 161 18.36 2.43 2.41
CA TYR A 161 18.13 1.41 3.43
C TYR A 161 18.74 0.07 3.02
N CYS A 162 19.42 -0.64 3.90
CA CYS A 162 19.95 -1.98 3.59
C CYS A 162 18.85 -3.06 3.53
N SER A 163 17.66 -2.80 4.08
CA SER A 163 16.52 -3.73 4.03
C SER A 163 15.20 -3.08 4.47
N TRP A 164 14.07 -3.72 4.15
CA TRP A 164 12.75 -3.38 4.71
C TRP A 164 12.75 -3.32 6.25
N LYS A 165 13.46 -4.25 6.92
CA LYS A 165 13.57 -4.26 8.39
C LYS A 165 14.26 -3.00 8.91
N GLN A 166 15.30 -2.55 8.21
CA GLN A 166 15.98 -1.31 8.57
C GLN A 166 15.09 -0.09 8.31
N PHE A 167 14.40 -0.04 7.17
CA PHE A 167 13.41 1.00 6.87
C PHE A 167 12.40 1.15 8.03
N LEU A 168 11.75 0.06 8.45
CA LEU A 168 10.79 0.07 9.54
C LEU A 168 11.39 0.56 10.87
N SER A 169 12.64 0.19 11.16
CA SER A 169 13.32 0.60 12.38
C SER A 169 13.64 2.11 12.42
N MET A 170 13.84 2.72 11.24
CA MET A 170 14.19 4.12 11.10
C MET A 170 12.95 5.02 11.00
N VAL A 171 11.95 4.62 10.21
CA VAL A 171 10.77 5.45 9.94
C VAL A 171 9.77 5.46 11.10
N LYS A 172 9.70 4.39 11.91
CA LYS A 172 8.79 4.27 13.07
C LYS A 172 7.36 4.79 12.76
N PRO A 173 6.58 4.02 11.99
CA PRO A 173 5.29 4.48 11.46
C PRO A 173 4.37 5.02 12.56
N VAL A 174 3.92 6.26 12.39
CA VAL A 174 2.84 6.85 13.20
C VAL A 174 1.53 6.66 12.44
N PHE A 175 0.57 6.00 13.08
CA PHE A 175 -0.73 5.74 12.49
C PHE A 175 -1.71 6.87 12.85
N PRO A 176 -2.58 7.29 11.93
CA PRO A 176 -3.70 8.16 12.25
C PRO A 176 -4.59 7.50 13.31
N ASN A 177 -4.96 8.26 14.34
CA ASN A 177 -5.85 7.83 15.41
C ASN A 177 -7.10 8.71 15.46
N ASN A 178 -8.24 8.11 15.84
CA ASN A 178 -9.51 8.82 16.01
C ASN A 178 -9.45 9.95 17.06
N ASP A 179 -8.51 9.86 18.01
CA ASP A 179 -8.35 10.87 19.09
C ASP A 179 -7.65 12.14 18.60
N SER A 180 -7.16 12.16 17.37
CA SER A 180 -6.48 13.31 16.74
C SER A 180 -7.47 14.18 15.97
N SER A 181 -8.60 14.55 16.56
CA SER A 181 -9.36 15.69 16.07
C SER A 181 -8.60 16.98 16.42
N GLY A 182 -7.64 17.37 15.58
CA GLY A 182 -6.99 18.68 15.64
C GLY A 182 -5.46 18.64 15.71
N ALA A 183 -4.81 18.54 14.56
CA ALA A 183 -3.46 19.07 14.37
C ALA A 183 -3.19 19.35 12.89
N PHE A 184 -4.09 20.08 12.23
CA PHE A 184 -3.64 20.96 11.15
C PHE A 184 -3.27 22.27 11.82
N GLY A 185 -1.96 22.43 12.01
CA GLY A 185 -1.37 23.73 12.25
C GLY A 185 -1.65 24.63 11.06
N GLU A 186 -1.98 25.87 11.36
CA GLU A 186 -1.98 27.00 10.44
C GLU A 186 -0.67 27.02 9.63
N ILE A 187 -0.79 27.08 8.31
CA ILE A 187 0.12 27.85 7.43
C ILE A 187 -0.74 28.54 6.38
#